data_AF-A0A1V3XDR2-F1
#
_entry.id   AF-A0A1V3XDR2-F1
#
_cell.length_a   1.000
_cell.length_b   1.000
_cell.length_c   1.000
_cell.angle_alpha   90.00
_cell.angle_beta   90.00
_cell.angle_gamma   90.00
#
_symmetry.space_group_name_H-M   'P 1'
#
loop_
_entity.id
_entity.type
_entity.pdbx_description
1 polymer ?
#
loop_
_entity_poly.entity_id
_entity_poly.type
_entity_poly.pdbx_seq_one_letter_code
_entity_poly.pdbx_strand_id
1 'polypeptide(L)'
;MSPWANFSLGFTYLSPVVGIYTVFAFALATAGPPMIWSLLIVGAGQMLVALVFSEVVAQFPVAGGVYPWARRLWGRKWAWMTGWVYMFCLLALIADAAFGAGRMWRPCSASRRPLKPRSIADWPCWRWRP
;
A
#
# COMPACT_ATOMS: atom_id res chain seq x y z
N MET A 1 -9.13 16.61 -16.13
CA MET A 1 -8.09 16.58 -15.07
C MET A 1 -6.73 16.63 -15.74
N SER A 2 -5.78 17.39 -15.20
CA SER A 2 -4.41 17.44 -15.76
C SER A 2 -3.74 16.06 -15.64
N PRO A 3 -2.90 15.62 -16.61
CA PRO A 3 -2.14 14.38 -16.51
C PRO A 3 -1.35 14.27 -15.20
N TRP A 4 -0.78 15.41 -14.76
CA TRP A 4 -0.05 15.53 -13.50
C TRP A 4 -0.93 15.34 -12.27
N ALA A 5 -2.19 15.79 -12.32
CA ALA A 5 -3.14 15.60 -11.22
C ALA A 5 -3.54 14.12 -11.09
N ASN A 6 -3.79 13.44 -12.21
CA ASN A 6 -4.10 12.01 -12.21
C ASN A 6 -2.92 11.16 -11.71
N PHE A 7 -1.70 11.51 -12.12
CA PHE A 7 -0.47 10.86 -11.65
C PHE A 7 -0.31 11.00 -10.13
N SER A 8 -0.41 12.22 -9.59
CA SER A 8 -0.25 12.47 -8.16
C SER A 8 -1.30 11.74 -7.32
N LEU A 9 -2.55 11.67 -7.81
CA LEU A 9 -3.63 10.97 -7.13
C LEU A 9 -3.39 9.45 -7.12
N GLY A 10 -2.93 8.89 -8.25
CA GLY A 10 -2.52 7.48 -8.34
C GLY A 10 -1.35 7.14 -7.41
N PHE A 11 -0.31 7.98 -7.40
CA PHE A 11 0.86 7.79 -6.54
C PHE A 11 0.47 7.82 -5.05
N THR A 12 -0.38 8.77 -4.65
CA THR A 12 -0.81 8.89 -3.24
C THR A 12 -1.63 7.68 -2.78
N TYR A 13 -2.45 7.10 -3.65
CA TYR A 13 -3.33 5.99 -3.29
C TYR A 13 -2.62 4.63 -3.25
N LEU A 14 -1.65 4.40 -4.14
CA LEU A 14 -1.01 3.09 -4.35
C LEU A 14 0.44 3.05 -3.85
N SER A 15 0.91 4.07 -3.12
CA SER A 15 2.29 4.13 -2.65
C SER A 15 2.62 3.00 -1.65
N PRO A 16 3.74 2.26 -1.82
CA PRO A 16 4.14 1.17 -0.93
C PRO A 16 4.81 1.64 0.38
N VAL A 17 4.83 2.95 0.63
CA VAL A 17 5.59 3.58 1.73
C VAL A 17 5.25 3.01 3.11
N VAL A 18 3.97 2.71 3.37
CA VAL A 18 3.53 2.15 4.66
C VAL A 18 4.17 0.78 4.91
N GLY A 19 4.15 -0.12 3.91
CA GLY A 19 4.73 -1.46 4.03
C GLY A 19 6.25 -1.43 4.19
N ILE A 20 6.93 -0.46 3.57
CA ILE A 20 8.37 -0.31 3.76
C ILE A 20 8.65 0.04 5.23
N TYR A 21 7.95 1.02 5.82
CA TYR A 21 8.20 1.43 7.19
C TYR A 21 7.90 0.35 8.24
N THR A 22 6.87 -0.47 8.03
CA THR A 22 6.49 -1.51 8.99
C THR A 22 7.50 -2.67 9.02
N VAL A 23 8.13 -2.97 7.88
CA VAL A 23 9.00 -4.15 7.72
C VAL A 23 10.50 -3.77 7.67
N PHE A 24 10.86 -2.50 7.49
CA PHE A 24 12.26 -2.06 7.33
C PHE A 24 13.18 -2.53 8.45
N ALA A 25 12.76 -2.37 9.72
CA ALA A 25 13.57 -2.79 10.87
C ALA A 25 13.76 -4.31 10.92
N PHE A 26 12.73 -5.08 10.55
CA PHE A 26 12.80 -6.54 10.48
C PHE A 26 13.73 -7.00 9.34
N ALA A 27 13.61 -6.37 8.18
CA ALA A 27 14.43 -6.68 7.03
C ALA A 27 15.91 -6.31 7.27
N LEU A 28 16.19 -5.21 7.98
CA LEU A 28 17.55 -4.83 8.35
C LEU A 28 18.16 -5.80 9.37
N ALA A 29 17.37 -6.30 10.33
CA ALA A 29 17.82 -7.28 11.31
C ALA A 29 18.13 -8.66 10.70
N THR A 30 17.45 -9.03 9.61
CA THR A 30 17.57 -10.36 8.98
C THR A 30 18.55 -10.38 7.81
N ALA A 31 18.52 -9.36 6.94
CA ALA A 31 19.37 -9.27 5.74
C ALA A 31 20.58 -8.35 5.92
N GLY A 32 20.62 -7.53 6.98
CA GLY A 32 21.71 -6.59 7.24
C GLY A 32 21.73 -5.37 6.31
N PRO A 33 22.84 -4.61 6.30
CA PRO A 33 23.03 -3.43 5.44
C PRO A 33 22.79 -3.64 3.93
N PRO A 34 23.09 -4.80 3.30
CA PRO A 34 22.86 -4.97 1.85
C PRO A 34 21.38 -5.02 1.46
N MET A 35 20.45 -4.99 2.42
CA MET A 35 19.01 -4.91 2.17
C MET A 35 18.62 -3.75 1.24
N ILE A 36 19.36 -2.65 1.21
CA ILE A 36 19.07 -1.48 0.34
C ILE A 36 18.98 -1.89 -1.14
N TRP A 37 19.76 -2.87 -1.58
CA TRP A 37 19.70 -3.38 -2.96
C TRP A 37 18.37 -4.05 -3.32
N SER A 38 17.66 -4.59 -2.32
CA SER A 38 16.33 -5.17 -2.54
C SER A 38 15.32 -4.13 -3.01
N LEU A 39 15.44 -2.88 -2.54
CA LEU A 39 14.56 -1.78 -2.98
C LEU A 39 14.73 -1.46 -4.46
N LEU A 40 15.98 -1.51 -4.97
CA LEU A 40 16.25 -1.32 -6.39
C LEU A 40 15.71 -2.46 -7.24
N ILE A 41 15.84 -3.70 -6.78
CA ILE A 41 15.31 -4.89 -7.47
C ILE A 41 13.78 -4.82 -7.53
N VAL A 42 13.12 -4.53 -6.41
CA VAL A 42 11.66 -4.37 -6.36
C VAL A 42 11.21 -3.20 -7.24
N GLY A 43 11.93 -2.08 -7.22
CA GLY A 43 11.66 -0.93 -8.09
C GLY A 43 11.74 -1.28 -9.57
N ALA A 44 12.78 -2.02 -9.99
CA ALA A 44 12.93 -2.50 -11.35
C ALA A 44 11.81 -3.47 -11.75
N GLY A 45 11.46 -4.40 -10.86
CA GLY A 45 10.32 -5.31 -11.07
C GLY A 45 9.01 -4.55 -11.26
N GLN A 46 8.79 -3.49 -10.48
CA GLN A 46 7.57 -2.69 -10.58
C GLN A 46 7.51 -1.83 -11.84
N MET A 47 8.67 -1.38 -12.35
CA MET A 47 8.74 -0.73 -13.67
C MET A 47 8.38 -1.71 -14.80
N LEU A 48 8.83 -2.96 -14.73
CA LEU A 48 8.44 -3.98 -15.72
C LEU A 48 6.93 -4.24 -15.71
N VAL A 49 6.33 -4.36 -14.52
CA VAL A 49 4.88 -4.50 -14.37
C VAL A 49 4.17 -3.27 -14.94
N ALA A 50 4.65 -2.06 -14.63
CA ALA A 50 4.08 -0.83 -15.16
C ALA A 50 4.15 -0.75 -16.70
N LEU A 51 5.24 -1.22 -17.32
CA LEU A 51 5.37 -1.28 -18.78
C LEU A 51 4.33 -2.22 -19.40
N VAL A 52 4.17 -3.43 -18.84
CA VAL A 52 3.15 -4.39 -19.31
C VAL A 52 1.75 -3.78 -19.22
N PHE A 53 1.43 -3.15 -18.09
CA PHE A 53 0.13 -2.50 -17.91
C PHE A 53 -0.05 -1.28 -18.82
N SER A 54 1.02 -0.55 -19.15
CA SER A 54 0.94 0.59 -20.06
C SER A 54 0.55 0.16 -21.48
N GLU A 55 1.06 -0.97 -21.97
CA GLU A 55 0.67 -1.53 -23.28
C GLU A 55 -0.80 -1.97 -23.27
N VAL A 56 -1.24 -2.66 -22.21
CA VAL A 56 -2.64 -3.09 -22.07
C VAL A 56 -3.59 -1.89 -22.06
N VAL A 57 -3.24 -0.81 -21.36
CA VAL A 57 -4.05 0.42 -21.30
C VAL A 57 -4.08 1.15 -22.64
N ALA A 58 -2.97 1.14 -23.40
CA ALA A 58 -2.91 1.74 -24.73
C ALA A 58 -3.86 1.05 -25.73
N GLN A 59 -3.97 -0.28 -25.65
CA GLN A 59 -4.85 -1.06 -26.53
C GLN A 59 -6.32 -1.06 -26.07
N PHE A 60 -6.56 -1.06 -24.76
CA PHE A 60 -7.90 -1.18 -24.19
C PHE A 60 -8.17 -0.07 -23.14
N PRO A 61 -8.61 1.13 -23.56
CA PRO A 61 -9.00 2.20 -22.65
C PRO A 61 -10.38 1.91 -22.03
N VAL A 62 -10.45 0.84 -21.22
CA VAL A 62 -11.68 0.40 -20.56
C VAL A 62 -11.60 0.76 -19.09
N ALA A 63 -12.49 1.65 -18.64
CA ALA A 63 -12.69 1.91 -17.23
C ALA A 63 -13.38 0.71 -16.56
N GLY A 64 -12.84 0.23 -15.43
CA GLY A 64 -13.44 -0.88 -14.67
C GLY A 64 -12.47 -1.83 -13.97
N GLY A 65 -11.16 -1.58 -14.04
CA GLY A 65 -10.14 -2.36 -13.31
C GLY A 65 -9.74 -3.67 -14.00
N VAL A 66 -9.01 -4.53 -13.28
CA VAL A 66 -8.37 -5.74 -13.84
C VAL A 66 -9.39 -6.78 -14.31
N TYR A 67 -10.59 -6.82 -13.73
CA TYR A 67 -11.62 -7.81 -14.05
C TYR A 67 -12.16 -7.71 -15.50
N PRO A 68 -12.60 -6.53 -16.00
CA PRO A 68 -12.98 -6.40 -17.40
C PRO A 68 -11.83 -6.63 -18.38
N TRP A 69 -10.59 -6.31 -18.03
CA TRP A 69 -9.42 -6.62 -18.86
C TRP A 69 -9.19 -8.14 -18.97
N ALA A 70 -9.20 -8.85 -17.83
CA ALA A 70 -9.07 -10.31 -17.80
C ALA A 70 -10.22 -11.02 -18.54
N ARG A 71 -11.44 -10.47 -18.48
CA ARG A 71 -12.60 -11.02 -19.19
C ARG A 71 -12.45 -10.93 -20.72
N ARG A 72 -11.81 -9.87 -21.22
CA ARG A 72 -11.59 -9.66 -22.67
C ARG A 72 -10.39 -10.43 -23.20
N LEU A 73 -9.30 -10.51 -22.45
CA LEU A 73 -8.06 -11.17 -22.88
C LEU A 73 -8.13 -12.70 -22.79
N TRP A 74 -8.67 -13.24 -21.69
CA TRP A 74 -8.61 -14.68 -21.38
C TRP A 74 -9.99 -15.35 -21.21
N GLY A 75 -11.07 -14.58 -21.15
CA GLY A 75 -12.43 -15.10 -21.01
C GLY A 75 -12.93 -15.19 -19.56
N ARG A 76 -14.15 -15.72 -19.41
CA ARG A 76 -14.95 -15.60 -18.17
C ARG A 76 -14.36 -16.33 -16.96
N LYS A 77 -13.74 -17.51 -17.16
CA LYS A 77 -13.16 -18.31 -16.06
C LYS A 77 -11.98 -17.60 -15.41
N TRP A 78 -11.05 -17.08 -16.21
CA TRP A 78 -9.87 -16.38 -15.71
C TRP A 78 -10.21 -15.05 -15.06
N ALA A 79 -11.17 -14.30 -15.60
CA ALA A 79 -11.68 -13.08 -14.98
C ALA A 79 -12.26 -13.33 -13.58
N TRP A 80 -12.99 -14.43 -13.39
CA TRP A 80 -13.51 -14.81 -12.08
C TRP A 80 -12.39 -15.06 -11.08
N MET A 81 -11.36 -15.80 -11.50
CA MET A 81 -10.20 -16.06 -10.64
C MET A 81 -9.42 -14.78 -10.31
N THR A 82 -9.21 -13.88 -11.28
CA THR A 82 -8.56 -12.58 -11.02
C THR A 82 -9.37 -11.74 -10.03
N GLY A 83 -10.70 -11.82 -10.06
CA GLY A 83 -11.57 -11.19 -9.07
C GLY A 83 -11.32 -11.69 -7.65
N TRP A 84 -11.24 -13.01 -7.46
CA TRP A 84 -10.92 -13.59 -6.15
C TRP A 84 -9.52 -13.20 -5.66
N VAL A 85 -8.50 -13.32 -6.52
CA VAL A 85 -7.13 -12.93 -6.17
C VAL A 85 -7.07 -11.46 -5.77
N TYR A 86 -7.74 -10.58 -6.52
CA TYR A 86 -7.80 -9.16 -6.21
C TYR A 86 -8.47 -8.89 -4.87
N MET A 87 -9.55 -9.60 -4.54
CA MET A 87 -10.23 -9.48 -3.25
C MET A 87 -9.31 -9.90 -2.09
N PHE A 88 -8.59 -11.02 -2.20
CA PHE A 88 -7.65 -11.45 -1.17
C PHE A 88 -6.47 -10.48 -1.02
N CYS A 89 -5.95 -9.93 -2.11
CA CYS A 89 -4.92 -8.88 -2.06
C CYS A 89 -5.41 -7.64 -1.30
N LEU A 90 -6.63 -7.18 -1.55
CA LEU A 90 -7.20 -6.03 -0.84
C LEU A 90 -7.39 -6.32 0.66
N LEU A 91 -7.86 -7.51 1.02
CA LEU A 91 -7.99 -7.92 2.42
C LEU A 91 -6.63 -7.97 3.12
N ALA A 92 -5.61 -8.52 2.47
CA ALA A 92 -4.25 -8.56 2.99
C ALA A 92 -3.66 -7.15 3.17
N LEU A 93 -3.89 -6.24 2.21
CA LEU A 93 -3.45 -4.85 2.29
C LEU A 93 -4.06 -4.12 3.50
N ILE A 94 -5.37 -4.31 3.73
CA ILE A 94 -6.07 -3.70 4.87
C ILE A 94 -5.56 -4.29 6.19
N ALA A 95 -5.31 -5.60 6.22
CA ALA A 95 -4.77 -6.27 7.40
C ALA A 95 -3.35 -5.77 7.75
N ASP A 96 -2.47 -5.61 6.76
CA ASP A 96 -1.13 -5.05 6.94
C ASP A 96 -1.18 -3.60 7.47
N ALA A 97 -2.01 -2.76 6.86
CA ALA A 97 -2.19 -1.38 7.31
C ALA A 97 -2.71 -1.31 8.75
N ALA A 98 -3.67 -2.17 9.11
CA ALA A 98 -4.19 -2.26 10.47
C ALA A 98 -3.10 -2.74 11.47
N PHE A 99 -2.23 -3.66 11.06
CA PHE A 99 -1.12 -4.12 11.87
C PHE A 99 -0.08 -3.02 12.11
N GLY A 100 0.28 -2.27 11.06
CA GLY A 100 1.17 -1.10 11.16
C GLY A 100 0.61 -0.02 12.07
N ALA A 101 -0.66 0.36 11.87
CA ALA A 101 -1.36 1.33 12.71
C ALA A 101 -1.44 0.86 14.17
N GLY A 102 -1.69 -0.42 14.40
CA GLY A 102 -1.70 -1.03 15.73
C GLY A 102 -0.37 -0.88 16.46
N ARG A 103 0.77 -1.10 15.79
CA ARG A 103 2.09 -0.89 16.40
C ARG A 103 2.34 0.56 16.78
N MET A 104 1.87 1.51 15.96
CA MET A 104 2.04 2.95 16.21
C MET A 104 1.12 3.48 17.32
N TRP A 105 -0.13 3.01 17.39
CA TRP A 105 -1.14 3.51 18.35
C TRP A 105 -1.16 2.77 19.69
N ARG A 106 -0.60 1.56 19.78
CA ARG A 106 -0.52 0.76 21.01
C ARG A 106 0.05 1.52 22.23
N PRO A 107 1.13 2.32 22.10
CA PRO A 107 1.63 3.13 23.20
C PRO A 107 0.61 4.18 23.69
N CYS A 108 -0.30 4.64 22.83
CA CYS A 108 -1.30 5.66 23.13
C CYS A 108 -2.61 5.06 23.70
N SER A 109 -2.95 3.82 23.37
CA SER A 109 -4.18 3.16 23.87
C SER A 109 -4.04 2.57 25.28
N ALA A 110 -2.80 2.44 25.77
CA ALA A 110 -2.48 2.02 27.15
C ALA A 110 -2.72 3.14 28.20
N SER A 111 -2.92 4.40 27.78
CA SER A 111 -3.20 5.52 28.69
C SER A 111 -4.69 5.76 28.93
N ARG A 112 -5.53 4.72 28.91
CA ARG A 112 -6.94 4.78 29.34
C ARG A 112 -7.04 4.89 30.87
N ARG A 113 -6.54 5.99 31.43
CA ARG A 113 -7.07 6.53 32.71
C ARG A 113 -8.33 7.35 32.38
N PRO A 114 -9.34 7.38 33.27
CA PRO A 114 -10.66 7.92 32.96
C PRO A 114 -10.57 9.38 32.48
N LEU A 115 -11.33 9.66 31.42
CA LEU A 115 -11.35 10.90 30.66
C LEU A 115 -11.68 12.11 31.55
N LYS A 116 -10.66 12.88 31.91
CA LYS A 116 -10.83 14.32 32.21
C LYS A 116 -10.82 15.04 30.86
N PRO A 117 -11.71 16.01 30.59
CA PRO A 117 -11.70 16.73 29.31
C PRO A 117 -10.39 17.50 29.20
N ARG A 118 -9.44 16.96 28.44
CA ARG A 118 -8.15 17.58 28.17
C ARG A 118 -8.21 18.25 26.81
N SER A 119 -7.74 19.49 26.77
CA SER A 119 -7.52 20.27 25.55
C SER A 119 -6.69 19.47 24.55
N ILE A 120 -6.92 19.70 23.25
CA ILE A 120 -6.18 19.08 22.14
C ILE A 120 -4.65 19.27 22.24
N ALA A 121 -4.19 20.23 23.06
CA ALA A 121 -2.77 20.48 23.32
C ALA A 121 -2.08 19.47 24.28
N ASP A 122 -2.83 18.68 25.05
CA ASP A 122 -2.29 17.77 26.08
C ASP A 122 -2.08 16.33 25.62
N TRP A 123 -2.35 16.02 24.34
CA TRP A 123 -2.18 14.68 23.81
C TRP A 123 -0.68 14.34 23.68
N PRO A 124 -0.16 13.34 24.42
CA PRO A 124 1.27 13.02 24.44
C PRO A 124 1.79 12.49 23.09
N CYS A 125 0.90 12.10 22.19
CA CYS A 125 1.19 11.40 20.94
C CYS A 125 1.65 12.31 19.78
N TRP A 126 1.49 13.63 19.87
CA TRP A 126 2.00 14.58 18.88
C TRP A 126 3.41 15.08 19.18
N ARG A 127 3.90 14.85 20.40
CA ARG A 127 5.21 15.32 20.82
C ARG A 127 6.26 14.31 20.38
N TRP A 128 6.57 14.35 19.08
CA TRP A 128 7.84 13.90 18.52
C TRP A 128 8.96 14.40 19.44
N ARG A 129 9.53 13.48 20.23
CA ARG A 129 10.86 13.73 20.80
C ARG A 129 11.85 13.64 19.63
N PRO A 130 12.78 14.62 19.53
CA PRO A 130 13.81 14.61 18.48
C PRO A 130 14.65 13.33 18.53
#